data_AF-A0A397S1G6-F1
#
_entry.id   AF-A0A397S1G6-F1
#
_cell.length_a   1.000
_cell.length_b   1.000
_cell.length_c   1.000
_cell.angle_alpha   90.00
_cell.angle_beta   90.00
_cell.angle_gamma   90.00
#
_symmetry.space_group_name_H-M   'P 1'
#
loop_
_entity.id
_entity.type
_entity.pdbx_description
1 polymer ?
#
loop_
_entity_poly.entity_id
_entity_poly.type
_entity_poly.pdbx_seq_one_letter_code
_entity_poly.pdbx_strand_id
1 'polypeptide(L)'
;MHRDKKFEKILQAAENPKNIGQGSWALPKNATFLQKTKYELCKQILIYKQDNHLSIEDLTKKINEKSDKEINLNSTKVKDILFYHIDYFSLEQLMTYVES
;
A
#
# COMPACT_ATOMS: atom_id res chain seq x y z
N MET A 1 3.29 10.39 32.54
CA MET A 1 3.11 9.53 31.35
C MET A 1 4.49 9.10 30.87
N HIS A 2 4.93 7.88 31.22
CA HIS A 2 6.19 7.33 30.72
C HIS A 2 5.95 6.88 29.28
N ARG A 3 6.52 7.58 28.29
CA ARG A 3 6.45 7.14 26.90
C ARG A 3 7.42 5.96 26.72
N ASP A 4 6.92 4.84 26.24
CA ASP A 4 7.73 3.64 25.98
C ASP A 4 8.87 3.98 25.01
N LYS A 5 10.11 3.57 25.32
CA LYS A 5 11.28 3.77 24.45
C LYS A 5 11.07 3.27 23.01
N LYS A 6 10.18 2.28 22.82
CA LYS A 6 9.79 1.77 21.50
C LYS A 6 8.94 2.78 20.73
N PHE A 7 8.03 3.46 21.41
CA PHE A 7 7.19 4.51 20.84
C PHE A 7 8.01 5.73 20.42
N GLU A 8 8.97 6.16 21.26
CA GLU A 8 9.88 7.26 20.92
C GLU A 8 10.73 6.97 19.67
N LYS A 9 11.21 5.73 19.51
CA LYS A 9 11.92 5.34 18.28
C LYS A 9 11.03 5.37 17.03
N ILE A 10 9.75 5.00 17.16
CA ILE A 10 8.78 5.07 16.07
C ILE A 10 8.51 6.53 15.70
N LEU A 11 8.33 7.42 16.69
CA LEU A 11 8.17 8.85 16.46
C LEU A 11 9.38 9.46 15.76
N GLN A 12 10.59 9.20 16.26
CA GLN A 12 11.82 9.69 15.63
C GLN A 12 11.98 9.19 14.18
N ALA A 13 11.57 7.96 13.89
CA ALA A 13 11.58 7.43 12.53
C ALA A 13 10.54 8.12 11.64
N ALA A 14 9.35 8.41 12.17
CA ALA A 14 8.29 9.10 11.44
C ALA A 14 8.60 10.59 11.19
N GLU A 15 9.28 11.24 12.14
CA GLU A 15 9.69 12.65 12.06
C GLU A 15 10.97 12.86 11.24
N ASN A 16 11.66 11.79 10.85
CA ASN A 16 12.87 11.88 10.05
C ASN A 16 12.55 12.52 8.68
N PRO A 17 13.21 13.63 8.30
CA PRO A 17 12.99 14.30 7.02
C PRO A 17 13.16 13.40 5.79
N LYS A 18 14.01 12.37 5.87
CA LYS A 18 14.21 11.38 4.81
C LYS A 18 13.00 10.46 4.58
N ASN A 19 12.11 10.38 5.57
CA ASN A 19 10.90 9.56 5.54
C ASN A 19 9.63 10.40 5.32
N ILE A 20 9.76 11.74 5.18
CA ILE A 20 8.64 12.61 4.82
C ILE A 20 8.10 12.18 3.45
N GLY A 21 6.79 11.96 3.38
CA GLY A 21 6.11 11.47 2.18
C GLY A 21 6.13 9.95 1.98
N GLN A 22 6.73 9.18 2.90
CA GLN A 22 6.71 7.70 2.87
C GLN A 22 5.65 7.10 3.80
N GLY A 23 4.70 7.89 4.26
CA GLY A 23 3.59 7.45 5.10
C GLY A 23 2.38 7.05 4.28
N SER A 24 1.60 6.10 4.80
CA SER A 24 0.30 5.74 4.24
C SER A 24 -0.67 6.93 4.27
N TRP A 25 -1.42 7.14 3.20
CA TRP A 25 -2.47 8.16 3.17
C TRP A 25 -3.72 7.68 3.87
N ALA A 26 -4.27 8.50 4.77
CA ALA A 26 -5.55 8.22 5.39
C ALA A 26 -6.70 8.58 4.44
N LEU A 27 -7.81 7.84 4.53
CA LEU A 27 -9.05 8.23 3.87
C LEU A 27 -9.59 9.55 4.44
N PRO A 28 -10.14 10.44 3.59
CA PRO A 28 -10.85 11.62 4.07
C PRO A 28 -12.11 11.20 4.84
N LYS A 29 -12.55 12.04 5.80
CA LYS A 29 -13.71 11.74 6.66
C LYS A 29 -15.01 11.46 5.88
N ASN A 30 -15.17 12.11 4.72
CA ASN A 30 -16.31 11.98 3.83
C ASN A 30 -16.02 11.10 2.60
N ALA A 31 -15.08 10.14 2.72
CA ALA A 31 -14.73 9.25 1.62
C ALA A 31 -15.95 8.56 1.00
N THR A 32 -15.99 8.58 -0.33
CA THR A 32 -17.02 7.91 -1.13
C THR A 32 -16.92 6.39 -0.96
N PHE A 33 -17.99 5.68 -1.33
CA PHE A 33 -17.98 4.21 -1.35
C PHE A 33 -16.82 3.68 -2.22
N LEU A 34 -16.65 4.25 -3.42
CA LEU A 34 -15.57 3.87 -4.33
C LEU A 34 -14.17 4.05 -3.69
N GLN A 35 -13.91 5.16 -3.01
CA GLN A 35 -12.63 5.38 -2.32
C GLN A 35 -12.41 4.37 -1.20
N LYS A 36 -13.45 4.06 -0.41
CA LYS A 36 -13.39 3.04 0.65
C LYS A 36 -13.07 1.66 0.08
N THR A 37 -13.69 1.28 -1.03
CA THR A 37 -13.42 0.01 -1.70
C THR A 37 -11.97 -0.08 -2.18
N LYS A 38 -11.46 0.95 -2.87
CA LYS A 38 -10.05 0.98 -3.30
C LYS A 38 -9.09 0.88 -2.12
N TYR A 39 -9.40 1.57 -1.02
CA TYR A 39 -8.59 1.53 0.20
C TYR A 39 -8.53 0.14 0.82
N GLU A 40 -9.66 -0.57 0.88
CA GLU A 40 -9.68 -1.94 1.41
C GLU A 40 -8.91 -2.90 0.49
N LEU A 41 -8.94 -2.71 -0.83
CA LEU A 41 -8.12 -3.50 -1.75
C LEU A 41 -6.61 -3.27 -1.51
N CYS A 42 -6.17 -2.00 -1.38
CA CYS A 42 -4.80 -1.68 -0.99
C CYS A 42 -4.40 -2.35 0.33
N LYS A 43 -5.29 -2.36 1.32
CA LYS A 43 -5.07 -3.01 2.62
C LYS A 43 -4.90 -4.52 2.48
N GLN A 44 -5.74 -5.19 1.69
CA GLN A 44 -5.64 -6.62 1.45
C GLN A 44 -4.32 -7.00 0.77
N ILE A 45 -3.86 -6.19 -0.20
CA ILE A 45 -2.56 -6.39 -0.85
C ILE A 45 -1.41 -6.23 0.15
N LEU A 46 -1.49 -5.24 1.05
CA LEU A 46 -0.49 -5.05 2.11
C LEU A 46 -0.45 -6.24 3.07
N ILE A 47 -1.62 -6.71 3.53
CA ILE A 47 -1.73 -7.90 4.40
C ILE A 47 -1.11 -9.11 3.69
N TYR A 48 -1.47 -9.34 2.42
CA TYR A 48 -0.92 -10.44 1.63
C TYR A 48 0.61 -10.41 1.57
N LYS A 49 1.19 -9.24 1.31
CA LYS A 49 2.65 -9.05 1.32
C LYS A 49 3.26 -9.41 2.67
N GLN A 50 2.64 -8.98 3.76
CA GLN A 50 3.14 -9.20 5.12
C GLN A 50 3.06 -10.67 5.53
N ASP A 51 1.93 -11.32 5.28
CA ASP A 51 1.69 -12.73 5.62
C ASP A 51 2.59 -13.68 4.82
N ASN A 52 2.93 -13.30 3.58
CA ASN A 52 3.82 -14.09 2.71
C ASN A 52 5.28 -13.63 2.75
N HIS A 53 5.63 -12.69 3.63
CA HIS A 53 6.97 -12.11 3.75
C HIS A 53 7.60 -11.64 2.42
N LEU A 54 6.78 -11.17 1.48
CA LEU A 54 7.25 -10.80 0.15
C LEU A 54 8.05 -9.50 0.19
N SER A 55 9.14 -9.46 -0.58
CA SER A 55 9.78 -8.20 -0.97
C SER A 55 8.86 -7.40 -1.89
N ILE A 56 9.20 -6.12 -2.14
CA ILE A 56 8.42 -5.31 -3.09
C ILE A 56 8.60 -5.86 -4.50
N GLU A 57 9.81 -6.33 -4.83
CA GLU A 57 10.18 -6.94 -6.09
C GLU A 57 9.40 -8.24 -6.34
N ASP A 58 9.33 -9.13 -5.34
CA ASP A 58 8.58 -10.39 -5.44
C ASP A 58 7.08 -10.14 -5.59
N LEU A 59 6.53 -9.18 -4.83
CA LEU A 59 5.14 -8.78 -4.97
C LEU A 59 4.85 -8.21 -6.36
N THR A 60 5.74 -7.35 -6.87
CA THR A 60 5.64 -6.78 -8.21
C THR A 60 5.63 -7.87 -9.28
N LYS A 61 6.58 -8.82 -9.18
CA LYS A 61 6.66 -9.96 -10.09
C LYS A 61 5.38 -10.79 -10.06
N LYS A 62 4.90 -11.11 -8.87
CA LYS A 62 3.70 -11.94 -8.67
C LYS A 62 2.43 -11.29 -9.22
N ILE A 63 2.31 -9.97 -9.08
CA ILE A 63 1.20 -9.21 -9.66
C ILE A 63 1.27 -9.22 -11.20
N ASN A 64 2.47 -8.99 -11.75
CA ASN A 64 2.67 -8.97 -13.20
C ASN A 64 2.50 -10.36 -13.83
N GLU A 65 2.86 -11.45 -13.14
CA GLU A 65 2.67 -12.83 -13.59
C GLU A 65 1.19 -13.23 -13.69
N LYS A 66 0.30 -12.60 -12.92
CA LYS A 66 -1.12 -12.94 -12.83
C LYS A 66 -2.03 -12.09 -13.72
N SER A 67 -1.52 -10.99 -14.29
CA SER A 67 -2.31 -10.09 -15.12
C SER A 67 -2.30 -10.55 -16.59
N ASP A 68 -3.44 -10.99 -17.11
CA ASP A 68 -3.63 -11.29 -18.54
C ASP A 68 -3.58 -10.04 -19.44
N LYS A 69 -3.69 -8.84 -18.83
CA LYS A 69 -3.44 -7.54 -19.48
C LYS A 69 -2.00 -7.11 -19.19
N GLU A 70 -1.38 -6.37 -20.11
CA GLU A 70 -0.08 -5.69 -19.94
C GLU A 70 -0.12 -4.64 -18.81
N ILE A 71 -0.27 -5.09 -17.56
CA ILE A 71 -0.11 -4.30 -16.37
C ILE A 71 1.36 -4.42 -16.03
N ASN A 72 2.18 -3.53 -16.57
CA ASN A 72 3.59 -3.46 -16.22
C ASN A 72 3.74 -2.57 -14.97
N LEU A 73 3.51 -3.16 -13.79
CA LEU A 73 3.80 -2.49 -12.53
C LEU A 73 5.30 -2.52 -12.28
N ASN A 74 5.83 -1.39 -11.87
CA ASN A 74 7.17 -1.28 -11.30
C ASN A 74 7.08 -1.15 -9.77
N SER A 75 8.20 -1.30 -9.09
CA SER A 75 8.28 -1.21 -7.62
C SER A 75 7.74 0.10 -7.06
N THR A 76 7.79 1.20 -7.82
CA THR A 76 7.24 2.50 -7.40
C THR A 76 5.71 2.45 -7.32
N LYS A 77 5.04 1.94 -8.36
CA LYS A 77 3.57 1.79 -8.33
C LYS A 77 3.11 0.81 -7.26
N VAL A 78 3.86 -0.26 -7.03
CA VAL A 78 3.55 -1.18 -5.92
C VAL A 78 3.68 -0.48 -4.57
N LYS A 79 4.69 0.37 -4.36
CA LYS A 79 4.78 1.21 -3.16
C LYS A 79 3.57 2.14 -3.01
N ASP A 80 3.12 2.76 -4.10
CA ASP A 80 1.92 3.62 -4.07
C ASP A 80 0.67 2.85 -3.60
N ILE A 81 0.51 1.58 -4.02
CA ILE A 81 -0.55 0.70 -3.51
C ILE A 81 -0.39 0.45 -2.01
N LEU A 82 0.83 0.10 -1.57
CA LEU A 82 1.13 -0.21 -0.16
C LEU A 82 1.00 1.03 0.75
N PHE A 83 1.15 2.23 0.20
CA PHE A 83 0.95 3.51 0.89
C PHE A 83 -0.45 4.10 0.69
N TYR A 84 -1.41 3.35 0.13
CA TYR A 84 -2.80 3.76 -0.02
C TYR A 84 -3.00 5.02 -0.88
N HIS A 85 -2.17 5.23 -1.89
CA HIS A 85 -2.34 6.31 -2.88
C HIS A 85 -3.47 5.95 -3.88
N ILE A 86 -4.69 5.78 -3.37
CA ILE A 86 -5.86 5.24 -4.09
C ILE A 86 -6.29 6.06 -5.32
N ASP A 87 -5.86 7.32 -5.40
CA ASP A 87 -6.16 8.22 -6.51
C ASP A 87 -5.34 7.89 -7.76
N TYR A 88 -4.24 7.14 -7.63
CA TYR A 88 -3.38 6.73 -8.75
C TYR A 88 -3.86 5.47 -9.47
N PHE A 89 -4.88 4.79 -8.92
CA PHE A 89 -5.35 3.50 -9.43
C PHE A 89 -6.84 3.50 -9.69
N SER A 90 -7.27 2.85 -10.77
CA SER A 90 -8.68 2.52 -10.97
C SER A 90 -9.08 1.33 -10.07
N LEU A 91 -10.40 1.16 -9.87
CA LEU A 91 -10.90 0.00 -9.13
C LEU A 91 -10.57 -1.31 -9.86
N GLU A 92 -10.76 -1.34 -11.18
CA GLU A 92 -10.43 -2.49 -12.03
C GLU A 92 -8.96 -2.89 -11.87
N GLN A 93 -8.03 -1.91 -11.90
CA GLN A 93 -6.61 -2.18 -11.68
C GLN A 93 -6.38 -2.86 -10.33
N LEU A 94 -6.96 -2.35 -9.24
CA LEU A 94 -6.78 -2.96 -7.92
C LEU A 94 -7.43 -4.35 -7.78
N MET A 95 -8.56 -4.59 -8.45
CA MET A 95 -9.24 -5.90 -8.40
C MET A 95 -8.43 -7.00 -9.08
N THR A 96 -7.68 -6.69 -10.15
CA THR A 96 -6.77 -7.68 -10.78
C THR A 96 -5.74 -8.25 -9.81
N TYR A 97 -5.48 -7.59 -8.68
CA TYR A 97 -4.52 -8.04 -7.67
C TYR A 97 -5.14 -8.91 -6.57
N VAL A 98 -6.46 -8.88 -6.43
CA VAL A 98 -7.20 -9.51 -5.31
C VAL A 98 -8.00 -10.73 -5.76
N GLU A 99 -8.42 -10.83 -7.02
CA GLU A 99 -9.20 -11.96 -7.56
C GLU A 99 -8.41 -13.28 -7.72
N SER A 100 -7.39 -13.53 -6.90
CA SER A 100 -6.51 -14.69 -7.04
C SER A 100 -6.24 -15.41 -5.73
#